data_AF-A0A9N8ZL29-F1
#
_entry.id   AF-A0A9N8ZL29-F1
#
_cell.length_a   1.000
_cell.length_b   1.000
_cell.length_c   1.000
_cell.angle_alpha   90.00
_cell.angle_beta   90.00
_cell.angle_gamma   90.00
#
_symmetry.space_group_name_H-M   'P 1'
#
loop_
_entity.id
_entity.type
_entity.pdbx_description
1 polymer ?
#
loop_
_entity_poly.entity_id
_entity_poly.type
_entity_poly.pdbx_seq_one_letter_code
_entity_poly.pdbx_strand_id
1 'polypeptide(L)'
;MSAYDKENAEALTKSDNNSNKKTKVNDTRGGSNAKNKNDTELTNLPHNESRQLQLCQYLTDWIITDSQPLTVIENPAFKKFISELDPKFKIPCIKSIKKLIHIAYNHSLKLIMEKIKNDSTSVSLTCDLWTGKNRQGFLGITCSYLDHKFQFHEITLSVEHIRHPHTAENISDTILSFLDEWELRDKIFTVTTDNGKNMQKAVKDLRES
;
A
#
# COMPACT_ATOMS: atom_id res chain seq x y z
N MET A 1 8.42 -0.06 -12.32
CA MET A 1 7.15 0.04 -13.07
C MET A 1 6.13 0.58 -12.08
N SER A 2 5.76 1.85 -12.20
CA SER A 2 4.89 2.54 -11.24
C SER A 2 3.55 1.81 -11.16
N ALA A 3 3.09 1.47 -9.96
CA ALA A 3 1.92 0.61 -9.73
C ALA A 3 0.57 1.33 -9.93
N TYR A 4 0.53 2.38 -10.74
CA TYR A 4 -0.67 3.20 -10.92
C TYR A 4 -0.75 3.77 -12.34
N ASP A 5 -1.42 3.02 -13.22
CA ASP A 5 -1.80 3.51 -14.55
C ASP A 5 -2.91 4.56 -14.45
N LYS A 6 -2.90 5.47 -15.45
CA LYS A 6 -3.72 6.69 -15.57
C LYS A 6 -5.24 6.51 -15.44
N GLU A 7 -5.76 5.30 -15.53
CA GLU A 7 -7.20 4.99 -15.51
C GLU A 7 -7.86 5.23 -14.12
N ASN A 8 -7.08 5.16 -13.03
CA ASN A 8 -7.65 5.22 -11.67
C ASN A 8 -7.88 6.63 -11.11
N ALA A 9 -7.47 7.69 -11.81
CA ALA A 9 -7.73 9.07 -11.38
C ALA A 9 -9.24 9.44 -11.43
N GLU A 10 -10.01 8.75 -12.28
CA GLU A 10 -11.43 9.08 -12.52
C GLU A 10 -12.40 8.44 -11.50
N ALA A 11 -11.94 7.45 -10.72
CA ALA A 11 -12.77 6.77 -9.73
C ALA A 11 -12.89 7.56 -8.41
N LEU A 12 -11.97 8.49 -8.14
CA LEU A 12 -11.91 9.26 -6.89
C LEU A 12 -12.72 10.58 -6.94
N THR A 13 -13.03 11.09 -8.13
CA THR A 13 -13.73 12.38 -8.30
C THR A 13 -15.26 12.29 -8.19
N LYS A 14 -15.83 11.08 -8.09
CA LYS A 14 -17.29 10.86 -8.14
C LYS A 14 -18.01 10.78 -6.79
N SER A 15 -17.30 10.79 -5.64
CA SER A 15 -17.95 10.59 -4.33
C SER A 15 -18.41 11.86 -3.62
N ASP A 16 -17.96 13.06 -4.03
CA ASP A 16 -18.07 14.25 -3.17
C ASP A 16 -18.92 15.38 -3.77
N ASN A 17 -20.05 15.07 -4.41
CA ASN A 17 -21.01 16.06 -4.87
C ASN A 17 -22.38 15.91 -4.19
N ASN A 18 -22.46 16.32 -2.92
CA ASN A 18 -23.73 16.83 -2.39
C ASN A 18 -23.54 17.77 -1.19
N SER A 19 -23.41 19.07 -1.44
CA SER A 19 -24.02 20.10 -0.59
C SER A 19 -23.81 21.53 -1.13
N ASN A 20 -24.92 22.29 -1.04
CA ASN A 20 -25.02 23.76 -0.97
C ASN A 20 -25.27 24.58 -2.25
N LYS A 21 -26.57 24.59 -2.60
CA LYS A 21 -27.50 25.75 -2.67
C LYS A 21 -26.97 27.12 -3.13
N LYS A 22 -27.57 27.53 -4.26
CA LYS A 22 -27.67 28.89 -4.83
C LYS A 22 -28.27 29.92 -3.85
N THR A 23 -27.70 31.12 -3.82
CA THR A 23 -28.43 32.37 -3.58
C THR A 23 -27.88 33.49 -4.46
N LYS A 24 -28.80 34.37 -4.88
CA LYS A 24 -28.71 35.27 -6.03
C LYS A 24 -27.91 36.56 -5.77
N VAL A 25 -27.38 37.04 -6.89
CA VAL A 25 -26.74 38.33 -7.21
C VAL A 25 -27.61 39.53 -6.84
N ASN A 26 -26.99 40.62 -6.38
CA ASN A 26 -27.45 41.99 -6.60
C ASN A 26 -26.27 42.88 -7.03
N ASP A 27 -26.54 43.68 -8.06
CA ASP A 27 -25.65 44.57 -8.82
C ASP A 27 -25.74 46.00 -8.25
N THR A 28 -24.61 46.71 -8.12
CA THR A 28 -24.56 48.17 -8.32
C THR A 28 -23.14 48.68 -8.52
N ARG A 29 -23.00 49.57 -9.51
CA ARG A 29 -21.77 50.20 -10.02
C ARG A 29 -21.32 51.40 -9.17
N GLY A 30 -20.01 51.66 -9.14
CA GLY A 30 -19.42 52.96 -8.74
C GLY A 30 -17.90 52.88 -8.58
N GLY A 31 -17.14 53.51 -9.49
CA GLY A 31 -15.67 53.45 -9.49
C GLY A 31 -14.99 54.49 -8.58
N SER A 32 -13.73 54.23 -8.21
CA SER A 32 -12.58 55.16 -8.17
C SER A 32 -11.37 54.53 -7.45
N ASN A 33 -10.22 54.52 -8.13
CA ASN A 33 -8.83 54.34 -7.67
C ASN A 33 -8.55 53.91 -6.21
N ALA A 34 -8.17 52.64 -6.04
CA ALA A 34 -7.34 52.17 -4.92
C ALA A 34 -6.18 51.34 -5.48
N LYS A 35 -4.96 51.73 -5.13
CA LYS A 35 -3.70 51.07 -5.48
C LYS A 35 -3.77 49.56 -5.20
N ASN A 36 -3.44 48.73 -6.19
CA ASN A 36 -3.35 47.27 -6.10
C ASN A 36 -2.53 46.84 -4.88
N LYS A 37 -3.22 46.38 -3.83
CA LYS A 37 -2.70 45.54 -2.74
C LYS A 37 -3.05 44.05 -2.95
N ASN A 38 -3.64 43.71 -4.10
CA ASN A 38 -4.29 42.42 -4.32
C ASN A 38 -3.42 41.39 -5.06
N ASP A 39 -2.24 41.76 -5.55
CA ASP A 39 -1.38 40.83 -6.32
C ASP A 39 -0.60 39.84 -5.43
N THR A 40 -0.50 40.12 -4.12
CA THR A 40 0.21 39.26 -3.16
C THR A 40 -0.67 38.17 -2.51
N GLU A 41 -2.00 38.24 -2.66
CA GLU A 41 -2.94 37.30 -2.02
C GLU A 41 -3.32 36.10 -2.91
N LEU A 42 -3.13 36.20 -4.24
CA LEU A 42 -3.48 35.15 -5.19
C LEU A 42 -2.42 34.05 -5.34
N THR A 43 -1.22 34.22 -4.78
CA THR A 43 -0.09 33.29 -5.00
C THR A 43 -0.07 32.07 -4.07
N ASN A 44 -0.90 32.05 -3.01
CA ASN A 44 -0.88 31.02 -1.97
C ASN A 44 -2.03 29.99 -2.03
N LEU A 45 -2.80 29.97 -3.11
CA LEU A 45 -3.83 28.96 -3.30
C LEU A 45 -3.19 27.57 -3.48
N PRO A 46 -3.73 26.53 -2.83
CA PRO A 46 -3.26 25.17 -3.04
C PRO A 46 -3.40 24.79 -4.52
N HIS A 47 -2.57 23.83 -4.97
CA HIS A 47 -2.78 23.22 -6.28
C HIS A 47 -4.20 22.68 -6.42
N ASN A 48 -4.68 22.59 -7.67
CA ASN A 48 -5.92 21.89 -7.97
C ASN A 48 -5.86 20.42 -7.50
N GLU A 49 -7.03 19.80 -7.36
CA GLU A 49 -7.17 18.46 -6.80
C GLU A 49 -6.31 17.40 -7.53
N SER A 50 -6.32 17.43 -8.87
CA SER A 50 -5.55 16.49 -9.70
C SER A 50 -4.05 16.59 -9.43
N ARG A 51 -3.50 17.80 -9.35
CA ARG A 51 -2.07 18.01 -9.07
C ARG A 51 -1.71 17.70 -7.61
N GLN A 52 -2.58 18.00 -6.65
CA GLN A 52 -2.36 17.58 -5.25
C GLN A 52 -2.30 16.06 -5.13
N LEU A 53 -3.24 15.35 -5.76
CA LEU A 53 -3.27 13.89 -5.75
C LEU A 53 -2.00 13.30 -6.36
N GLN A 54 -1.55 13.83 -7.51
CA GLN A 54 -0.32 13.38 -8.17
C GLN A 54 0.91 13.56 -7.26
N LEU A 55 1.05 14.70 -6.59
CA LEU A 55 2.15 14.95 -5.65
C LEU A 55 2.07 14.05 -4.42
N CYS A 56 0.86 13.79 -3.91
CA CYS A 56 0.64 12.83 -2.81
C CYS A 56 1.04 11.41 -3.22
N GLN A 57 0.77 11.01 -4.46
CA GLN A 57 1.19 9.72 -5.02
C GLN A 57 2.71 9.62 -5.07
N TYR A 58 3.42 10.60 -5.63
CA TYR A 58 4.89 10.58 -5.65
C TYR A 58 5.52 10.55 -4.26
N LEU A 59 4.95 11.28 -3.31
CA LEU A 59 5.39 11.21 -1.92
C LEU A 59 5.15 9.82 -1.32
N THR A 60 4.00 9.20 -1.61
CA THR A 60 3.66 7.85 -1.15
C THR A 60 4.58 6.80 -1.78
N ASP A 61 4.84 6.91 -3.08
CA ASP A 61 5.74 6.01 -3.81
C ASP A 61 7.16 6.07 -3.26
N TRP A 62 7.67 7.27 -2.96
CA TRP A 62 8.96 7.43 -2.30
C TRP A 62 8.98 6.79 -0.90
N ILE A 63 7.93 7.01 -0.10
CA ILE A 63 7.81 6.39 1.22
C ILE A 63 7.87 4.87 1.14
N ILE A 64 7.16 4.27 0.18
CA ILE A 64 7.13 2.81 -0.01
C ILE A 64 8.49 2.31 -0.53
N THR A 65 9.00 2.92 -1.59
CA THR A 65 10.22 2.47 -2.30
C THR A 65 11.43 2.49 -1.39
N ASP A 66 11.57 3.54 -0.58
CA ASP A 66 12.71 3.72 0.31
C ASP A 66 12.43 3.25 1.75
N SER A 67 11.28 2.60 2.00
CA SER A 67 10.86 2.14 3.34
C SER A 67 10.94 3.23 4.42
N GLN A 68 10.53 4.45 4.08
CA GLN A 68 10.61 5.61 4.97
C GLN A 68 9.61 5.50 6.11
N PRO A 69 9.93 6.02 7.31
CA PRO A 69 8.95 6.16 8.37
C PRO A 69 7.79 7.06 7.91
N LEU A 70 6.54 6.65 8.12
CA LEU A 70 5.36 7.48 7.79
C LEU A 70 5.38 8.83 8.51
N THR A 71 6.07 8.91 9.65
CA THR A 71 6.24 10.14 10.45
C THR A 71 7.14 11.18 9.78
N VAL A 72 7.84 10.84 8.68
CA VAL A 72 8.69 11.79 7.94
C VAL A 72 7.90 13.01 7.48
N ILE A 73 6.64 12.81 7.09
CA ILE A 73 5.74 13.88 6.63
C ILE A 73 5.31 14.83 7.76
N GLU A 74 5.51 14.43 9.02
CA GLU A 74 5.21 15.23 10.19
C GLU A 74 6.41 16.08 10.64
N ASN A 75 7.62 15.72 10.20
CA ASN A 75 8.87 16.38 10.57
C ASN A 75 8.87 17.87 10.13
N PRO A 76 9.10 18.84 11.05
CA PRO A 76 9.08 20.27 10.72
C PRO A 76 10.11 20.69 9.66
N ALA A 77 11.32 20.12 9.69
CA ALA A 77 12.37 20.43 8.71
C ALA A 77 12.00 19.90 7.31
N PHE A 78 11.41 18.70 7.24
CA PHE A 78 10.88 18.15 5.98
C PHE A 78 9.76 19.03 5.43
N LYS A 79 8.78 19.42 6.27
CA LYS A 79 7.69 20.30 5.85
C LYS A 79 8.21 21.63 5.31
N LYS A 80 9.21 22.23 5.99
CA LYS A 80 9.85 23.47 5.53
C LYS A 80 10.52 23.27 4.18
N PHE A 81 11.34 22.22 4.03
CA PHE A 81 12.01 21.91 2.77
C PHE A 81 11.01 21.78 1.61
N ILE A 82 9.93 21.00 1.80
CA ILE A 82 8.90 20.82 0.78
C ILE A 82 8.17 22.14 0.49
N SER A 83 7.88 22.97 1.50
CA SER A 83 7.24 24.27 1.26
C SER A 83 8.11 25.26 0.49
N GLU A 84 9.44 25.17 0.60
CA GLU A 84 10.37 25.99 -0.19
C GLU A 84 10.44 25.48 -1.65
N LEU A 85 10.32 24.18 -1.87
CA LEU A 85 10.30 23.58 -3.22
C LEU A 85 8.96 23.82 -3.94
N ASP A 86 7.85 23.65 -3.23
CA ASP A 86 6.49 23.85 -3.77
C ASP A 86 5.56 24.40 -2.68
N PRO A 87 5.41 25.74 -2.59
CA PRO A 87 4.56 26.38 -1.58
C PRO A 87 3.06 26.04 -1.70
N LYS A 88 2.61 25.57 -2.87
CA LYS A 88 1.21 25.26 -3.16
C LYS A 88 0.87 23.80 -2.85
N PHE A 89 1.86 22.93 -2.70
CA PHE A 89 1.63 21.55 -2.27
C PHE A 89 1.20 21.51 -0.81
N LYS A 90 0.07 20.84 -0.54
CA LYS A 90 -0.40 20.61 0.82
C LYS A 90 -0.04 19.19 1.20
N ILE A 91 0.99 19.06 2.04
CA ILE A 91 1.47 17.76 2.52
C ILE A 91 0.31 17.01 3.19
N PRO A 92 0.01 15.77 2.76
CA PRO A 92 -1.09 14.99 3.32
C PRO A 92 -0.81 14.61 4.77
N CYS A 93 -1.87 14.30 5.53
CA CYS A 93 -1.72 13.69 6.85
C CYS A 93 -1.42 12.19 6.73
N ILE A 94 -0.93 11.58 7.82
CA ILE A 94 -0.59 10.15 7.85
C ILE A 94 -1.80 9.28 7.46
N LYS A 95 -3.02 9.67 7.86
CA LYS A 95 -4.24 8.93 7.51
C LYS A 95 -4.44 8.85 5.99
N SER A 96 -4.17 9.94 5.27
CA SER A 96 -4.29 9.98 3.81
C SER A 96 -3.21 9.13 3.14
N ILE A 97 -1.96 9.19 3.61
CA ILE A 97 -0.88 8.31 3.12
C ILE A 97 -1.23 6.84 3.36
N LYS A 98 -1.70 6.47 4.56
CA LYS A 98 -2.13 5.09 4.86
C LYS A 98 -3.25 4.63 3.95
N LYS A 99 -4.22 5.51 3.63
CA LYS A 99 -5.28 5.20 2.67
C LYS A 99 -4.70 4.91 1.28
N LEU A 100 -3.77 5.74 0.79
CA LEU A 100 -3.11 5.52 -0.50
C LEU A 100 -2.32 4.21 -0.54
N ILE A 101 -1.53 3.93 0.50
CA ILE A 101 -0.79 2.66 0.65
C ILE A 101 -1.76 1.47 0.62
N HIS A 102 -2.87 1.54 1.36
CA HIS A 102 -3.86 0.46 1.39
C HIS A 102 -4.52 0.21 0.03
N ILE A 103 -4.84 1.27 -0.71
CA ILE A 103 -5.39 1.13 -2.07
C ILE A 103 -4.33 0.50 -3.00
N ALA A 104 -3.09 0.99 -2.97
CA ALA A 104 -1.99 0.44 -3.76
C ALA A 104 -1.71 -1.04 -3.42
N TYR A 105 -1.78 -1.41 -2.14
CA TYR A 105 -1.66 -2.79 -1.69
C TYR A 105 -2.76 -3.67 -2.27
N ASN A 106 -4.04 -3.31 -2.10
CA ASN A 106 -5.17 -4.13 -2.59
C ASN A 106 -5.16 -4.28 -4.11
N HIS A 107 -4.68 -3.25 -4.83
CA HIS A 107 -4.50 -3.33 -6.27
C HIS A 107 -3.36 -4.30 -6.63
N SER A 108 -2.19 -4.15 -5.99
CA SER A 108 -1.03 -4.99 -6.25
C SER A 108 -1.27 -6.46 -5.87
N LEU A 109 -1.98 -6.70 -4.77
CA LEU A 109 -2.37 -8.03 -4.31
C LEU A 109 -3.11 -8.79 -5.40
N LYS A 110 -4.16 -8.19 -5.98
CA LYS A 110 -4.93 -8.80 -7.08
C LYS A 110 -4.06 -9.13 -8.29
N LEU A 111 -3.21 -8.18 -8.70
CA LEU A 111 -2.31 -8.36 -9.84
C LEU A 111 -1.30 -9.49 -9.60
N ILE A 112 -0.75 -9.61 -8.38
CA ILE A 112 0.19 -10.66 -8.04
C ILE A 112 -0.52 -12.02 -8.00
N MET A 113 -1.72 -12.11 -7.40
CA MET A 113 -2.51 -13.34 -7.39
C MET A 113 -2.84 -13.81 -8.81
N GLU A 114 -3.34 -12.91 -9.67
CA GLU A 114 -3.61 -13.21 -11.08
C GLU A 114 -2.34 -13.64 -11.83
N LYS A 115 -1.22 -12.94 -11.60
CA LYS A 115 0.07 -13.27 -12.21
C LYS A 115 0.52 -14.67 -11.84
N ILE A 116 0.55 -15.01 -10.53
CA ILE A 116 0.95 -16.34 -10.07
C ILE A 116 0.01 -17.40 -10.64
N LYS A 117 -1.31 -17.15 -10.63
CA LYS A 117 -2.31 -18.09 -11.15
C LYS A 117 -2.08 -18.43 -12.62
N ASN A 118 -1.78 -17.43 -13.44
CA ASN A 118 -1.60 -17.55 -14.88
C ASN A 118 -0.21 -18.07 -15.28
N ASP A 119 0.84 -17.62 -14.59
CA ASP A 119 2.22 -17.89 -15.01
C ASP A 119 2.78 -19.19 -14.43
N SER A 120 2.29 -19.64 -13.27
CA SER A 120 2.83 -20.83 -12.59
C SER A 120 2.02 -22.09 -12.88
N THR A 121 2.70 -23.21 -13.13
CA THR A 121 2.09 -24.55 -13.03
C THR A 121 2.08 -25.03 -11.58
N SER A 122 3.15 -24.75 -10.85
CA SER A 122 3.31 -25.09 -9.44
C SER A 122 4.17 -24.04 -8.74
N VAL A 123 4.05 -23.95 -7.43
CA VAL A 123 4.76 -22.98 -6.60
C VAL A 123 5.44 -23.67 -5.42
N SER A 124 6.56 -23.12 -4.98
CA SER A 124 7.27 -23.54 -3.78
C SER A 124 7.26 -22.40 -2.76
N LEU A 125 6.88 -22.71 -1.53
CA LEU A 125 6.85 -21.74 -0.44
C LEU A 125 8.10 -21.85 0.41
N THR A 126 8.61 -20.70 0.87
CA THR A 126 9.58 -20.61 1.96
C THR A 126 8.93 -19.85 3.11
N CYS A 127 8.89 -20.49 4.27
CA CYS A 127 8.26 -19.97 5.48
C CYS A 127 9.32 -19.74 6.56
N ASP A 128 9.43 -18.51 7.03
CA ASP A 128 10.35 -18.11 8.11
C ASP A 128 9.56 -17.55 9.30
N LEU A 129 9.82 -18.08 10.49
CA LEU A 129 9.13 -17.68 11.72
C LEU A 129 10.11 -16.96 12.65
N TRP A 130 9.84 -15.70 12.94
CA TRP A 130 10.63 -14.94 13.91
C TRP A 130 9.76 -14.36 15.02
N THR A 131 10.41 -14.01 16.13
CA THR A 131 9.78 -13.26 17.22
C THR A 131 10.28 -11.82 17.16
N GLY A 132 9.37 -10.86 17.00
CA GLY A 132 9.69 -9.44 17.02
C GLY A 132 10.13 -8.95 18.40
N LYS A 133 10.71 -7.75 18.46
CA LYS A 133 11.12 -7.10 19.72
C LYS A 133 9.96 -6.91 20.71
N ASN A 134 8.74 -6.82 20.18
CA ASN A 134 7.50 -6.74 20.93
C ASN A 134 6.99 -8.11 21.43
N ARG A 135 7.79 -9.18 21.29
CA ARG A 135 7.48 -10.57 21.67
C ARG A 135 6.31 -11.19 20.90
N GLN A 136 5.94 -10.63 19.74
CA GLN A 136 4.95 -11.21 18.84
C GLN A 136 5.62 -12.11 17.80
N GLY A 137 4.96 -13.20 17.43
CA GLY A 137 5.41 -14.08 16.37
C GLY A 137 4.99 -13.55 15.00
N PHE A 138 5.87 -13.68 14.02
CA PHE A 138 5.61 -13.31 12.64
C PHE A 138 6.09 -14.42 11.72
N LEU A 139 5.25 -14.79 10.76
CA LEU A 139 5.53 -15.78 9.74
C LEU A 139 5.63 -15.10 8.38
N GLY A 140 6.84 -14.98 7.86
CA GLY A 140 7.08 -14.52 6.50
C GLY A 140 6.88 -15.66 5.52
N ILE A 141 6.10 -15.44 4.48
CA ILE A 141 5.81 -16.44 3.44
C ILE A 141 6.25 -15.89 2.10
N THR A 142 7.23 -16.55 1.49
CA THR A 142 7.76 -16.21 0.16
C THR A 142 7.42 -17.33 -0.82
N CYS A 143 6.88 -16.97 -1.98
CA CYS A 143 6.54 -17.88 -3.05
C CYS A 143 7.59 -17.79 -4.15
N SER A 144 8.00 -18.96 -4.65
CA SER A 144 8.91 -19.11 -5.78
C SER A 144 8.30 -20.02 -6.84
N TYR A 145 8.43 -19.65 -8.12
CA TYR A 145 7.92 -20.45 -9.23
C TYR A 145 8.72 -20.21 -10.52
N LEU A 146 8.58 -21.14 -11.47
CA LEU A 146 9.02 -20.98 -12.85
C LEU A 146 7.83 -20.63 -13.73
N ASP A 147 7.98 -19.62 -14.58
CA ASP A 147 6.96 -19.29 -15.57
C ASP A 147 7.07 -20.17 -16.84
N HIS A 148 6.13 -19.99 -17.78
CA HIS A 148 6.11 -20.71 -19.07
C HIS A 148 7.35 -20.47 -19.95
N LYS A 149 8.16 -19.46 -19.64
CA LYS A 149 9.43 -19.14 -20.31
C LYS A 149 10.64 -19.64 -19.51
N PHE A 150 10.41 -20.51 -18.52
CA PHE A 150 11.43 -21.03 -17.60
C PHE A 150 12.20 -19.93 -16.86
N GLN A 151 11.57 -18.78 -16.61
CA GLN A 151 12.15 -17.74 -15.78
C GLN A 151 11.76 -17.96 -14.31
N PHE A 152 12.74 -17.83 -13.42
CA PHE A 152 12.54 -17.92 -11.99
C PHE A 152 11.98 -16.60 -11.43
N HIS A 153 10.91 -16.72 -10.65
CA HIS A 153 10.28 -15.61 -9.93
C HIS A 153 10.24 -15.95 -8.44
N GLU A 154 10.57 -14.97 -7.61
CA GLU A 154 10.46 -15.03 -6.15
C GLU A 154 9.75 -13.78 -5.64
N ILE A 155 8.70 -13.98 -4.85
CA ILE A 155 7.83 -12.90 -4.38
C ILE A 155 7.44 -13.18 -2.92
N THR A 156 7.73 -12.24 -2.02
CA THR A 156 7.17 -12.27 -0.66
C THR A 156 5.68 -11.97 -0.74
N LEU A 157 4.86 -12.93 -0.31
CA LEU A 157 3.41 -12.84 -0.43
C LEU A 157 2.81 -12.21 0.83
N SER A 158 3.23 -12.67 2.01
CA SER A 158 2.70 -12.13 3.26
C SER A 158 3.70 -12.18 4.41
N VAL A 159 3.42 -11.37 5.43
CA VAL A 159 3.98 -11.45 6.77
C VAL A 159 2.82 -11.57 7.74
N GLU A 160 2.54 -12.80 8.16
CA GLU A 160 1.41 -13.12 9.01
C GLU A 160 1.76 -12.98 10.49
N HIS A 161 0.81 -12.52 11.30
CA HIS A 161 0.97 -12.50 12.74
C HIS A 161 0.58 -13.86 13.34
N ILE A 162 1.53 -14.49 14.04
CA ILE A 162 1.31 -15.77 14.73
C ILE A 162 0.96 -15.51 16.19
N ARG A 163 -0.22 -15.98 16.60
CA ARG A 163 -0.66 -15.91 17.99
C ARG A 163 0.22 -16.79 18.88
N HIS A 164 0.54 -16.28 20.07
CA HIS A 164 1.21 -17.07 21.10
C HIS A 164 0.22 -18.04 21.77
N PRO A 165 0.60 -19.29 22.10
CA PRO A 165 1.90 -19.92 21.85
C PRO A 165 2.12 -20.28 20.37
N HIS A 166 3.38 -20.25 19.90
CA HIS A 166 3.74 -20.61 18.51
C HIS A 166 3.74 -22.14 18.32
N THR A 167 2.59 -22.78 18.58
CA THR A 167 2.39 -24.22 18.40
C THR A 167 2.34 -24.57 16.92
N ALA A 168 2.62 -25.84 16.60
CA ALA A 168 2.51 -26.34 15.23
C ALA A 168 1.10 -26.15 14.64
N GLU A 169 0.05 -26.32 15.47
CA GLU A 169 -1.35 -26.12 15.10
C GLU A 169 -1.62 -24.67 14.68
N ASN A 170 -1.26 -23.68 15.51
CA ASN A 170 -1.45 -22.25 15.17
C ASN A 170 -0.69 -21.84 13.89
N ILE A 171 0.50 -22.41 13.68
CA ILE A 171 1.29 -22.17 12.47
C ILE A 171 0.60 -22.79 11.25
N SER A 172 0.17 -24.06 11.37
CA SER A 172 -0.54 -24.78 10.30
C SER A 172 -1.82 -24.07 9.90
N ASP A 173 -2.65 -23.67 10.86
CA ASP A 173 -3.90 -22.94 10.61
C ASP A 173 -3.66 -21.61 9.90
N THR A 174 -2.58 -20.91 10.26
CA THR A 174 -2.20 -19.66 9.59
C THR A 174 -1.77 -19.92 8.16
N ILE A 175 -0.98 -20.96 7.90
CA ILE A 175 -0.57 -21.33 6.54
C ILE A 175 -1.77 -21.77 5.72
N LEU A 176 -2.70 -22.57 6.26
CA LEU A 176 -3.92 -23.00 5.56
C LEU A 176 -4.79 -21.80 5.19
N SER A 177 -5.01 -20.88 6.13
CA SER A 177 -5.79 -19.66 5.89
C SER A 177 -5.14 -18.80 4.80
N PHE A 178 -3.81 -18.68 4.83
CA PHE A 178 -3.05 -18.00 3.78
C PHE A 178 -3.21 -18.71 2.42
N LEU A 179 -3.11 -20.04 2.36
CA LEU A 179 -3.26 -20.80 1.12
C LEU A 179 -4.66 -20.64 0.50
N ASP A 180 -5.69 -20.54 1.34
CA ASP A 180 -7.06 -20.24 0.92
C ASP A 180 -7.20 -18.83 0.36
N GLU A 181 -6.69 -17.82 1.10
CA GLU A 181 -6.74 -16.42 0.67
C GLU A 181 -6.03 -16.21 -0.67
N TRP A 182 -4.92 -16.91 -0.89
CA TRP A 182 -4.10 -16.80 -2.10
C TRP A 182 -4.53 -17.73 -3.25
N GLU A 183 -5.52 -18.59 -3.04
CA GLU A 183 -5.94 -19.63 -4.01
C GLU A 183 -4.79 -20.54 -4.47
N LEU A 184 -3.87 -20.92 -3.56
CA LEU A 184 -2.65 -21.65 -3.90
C LEU A 184 -2.64 -23.13 -3.53
N ARG A 185 -3.66 -23.64 -2.81
CA ARG A 185 -3.69 -25.03 -2.31
C ARG A 185 -3.30 -26.07 -3.36
N ASP A 186 -3.90 -25.99 -4.55
CA ASP A 186 -3.70 -26.99 -5.62
C ASP A 186 -2.39 -26.82 -6.41
N LYS A 187 -1.63 -25.76 -6.13
CA LYS A 187 -0.38 -25.44 -6.83
C LYS A 187 0.86 -25.71 -5.98
N ILE A 188 0.72 -26.02 -4.69
CA ILE A 188 1.86 -26.23 -3.79
C ILE A 188 2.65 -27.48 -4.20
N PHE A 189 3.90 -27.26 -4.60
CA PHE A 189 4.86 -28.32 -4.88
C PHE A 189 5.71 -28.66 -3.65
N THR A 190 6.27 -27.63 -3.00
CA THR A 190 7.09 -27.79 -1.79
C THR A 190 6.85 -26.65 -0.81
N VAL A 191 7.12 -26.92 0.47
CA VAL A 191 7.20 -25.91 1.53
C VAL A 191 8.53 -26.10 2.24
N THR A 192 9.34 -25.05 2.29
CA THR A 192 10.64 -24.99 2.95
C THR A 192 10.51 -24.18 4.23
N THR A 193 11.03 -24.67 5.35
CA THR A 193 11.02 -23.95 6.64
C THR A 193 12.38 -24.01 7.30
N ASP A 194 12.54 -23.26 8.38
CA ASP A 194 13.65 -23.47 9.31
C ASP A 194 13.57 -24.86 10.00
N ASN A 195 14.61 -25.17 10.79
CA ASN A 195 14.69 -26.41 11.57
C ASN A 195 13.92 -26.35 12.91
N GLY A 196 13.00 -25.38 13.06
CA GLY A 196 12.17 -25.22 14.25
C GLY A 196 11.21 -26.39 14.40
N LYS A 197 11.20 -27.06 15.56
CA LYS A 197 10.37 -28.26 15.79
C LYS A 197 8.88 -28.04 15.48
N ASN A 198 8.35 -26.88 15.83
CA ASN A 198 6.95 -26.54 15.56
C ASN A 198 6.70 -26.23 14.08
N MET A 199 7.66 -25.62 13.38
CA MET A 199 7.58 -25.37 11.93
C MET A 199 7.57 -26.69 11.15
N GLN A 200 8.49 -27.60 11.48
CA GLN A 200 8.55 -28.93 10.86
C GLN A 200 7.26 -29.73 11.09
N LYS A 201 6.76 -29.71 12.32
CA LYS A 201 5.50 -30.38 12.63
C LYS A 201 4.33 -29.74 11.86
N ALA A 202 4.23 -28.41 11.83
CA ALA A 202 3.17 -27.71 11.11
C ALA A 202 3.15 -28.10 9.62
N VAL A 203 4.30 -28.08 8.94
CA VAL A 203 4.37 -28.46 7.52
C VAL A 203 4.06 -29.93 7.28
N LYS A 204 4.41 -30.80 8.24
CA LYS A 204 3.99 -32.21 8.15
C LYS A 204 2.47 -32.34 8.28
N ASP A 205 1.87 -31.65 9.25
CA ASP A 205 0.43 -31.66 9.50
C ASP A 205 -0.35 -31.12 8.27
N LEU A 206 0.20 -30.12 7.56
CA LEU A 206 -0.36 -29.61 6.28
C LEU A 206 -0.48 -30.67 5.19
N ARG A 207 0.44 -31.64 5.13
CA ARG A 207 0.43 -32.71 4.11
C ARG A 207 -0.67 -33.74 4.37
N GLU A 208 -1.09 -33.86 5.63
CA GLU A 208 -2.07 -34.85 6.10
C GLU A 208 -3.52 -34.29 6.12
N SER A 209 -3.69 -32.99 5.82
CA SER A 209 -4.96 -32.25 5.84
C SER A 209 -5.55 -32.08 4.44
#